data_AF-A0A7I8VX65-F1
#
_entry.id   AF-A0A7I8VX65-F1
#
_cell.length_a   1.000
_cell.length_b   1.000
_cell.length_c   1.000
_cell.angle_alpha   90.00
_cell.angle_beta   90.00
_cell.angle_gamma   90.00
#
_symmetry.space_group_name_H-M   'P 1'
#
loop_
_entity.id
_entity.type
_entity.pdbx_description
1 polymer ?
#
loop_
_entity_poly.entity_id
_entity_poly.type
_entity_poly.pdbx_seq_one_letter_code
_entity_poly.pdbx_strand_id
1 'polypeptide(L)'
;MAPVLGYWKIRGLAQPIRLMLKYCNIEFEDKYYECGPAPDFSRECWLKEKFTLGLDFPNLPYYIDGDVKLTQSRAILHYIGKKHGLCGKTDEEQLKVCLMTDEVGDFRSAFTRICYGAPSVEAFESMKVDYLASLDGKLQRFEDYLKKNESVGKWLAGENLSYADFYFYEILDHHRIFKEGCLDKYTKLTAYMKTFEELPAIKEYLASKEFLKYPLNNKIAKFGGN
;
A
#
# COMPACT_ATOMS: atom_id res chain seq x y z
N MET A 1 12.02 7.45 21.73
CA MET A 1 12.47 8.00 20.43
C MET A 1 11.33 7.86 19.44
N ALA A 2 11.21 8.75 18.46
CA ALA A 2 10.24 8.57 17.38
C ALA A 2 10.57 7.28 16.62
N PRO A 3 9.56 6.51 16.15
CA PRO A 3 9.81 5.36 15.30
C PRO A 3 10.48 5.74 13.98
N VAL A 4 11.19 4.80 13.36
CA VAL A 4 11.82 4.98 12.04
C VAL A 4 11.19 4.03 11.04
N LEU A 5 10.64 4.58 9.95
CA LEU A 5 10.18 3.83 8.78
C LEU A 5 11.24 3.95 7.68
N GLY A 6 11.89 2.85 7.31
CA GLY A 6 12.86 2.83 6.22
C GLY A 6 12.28 2.26 4.94
N TYR A 7 12.34 3.02 3.84
CA TYR A 7 11.94 2.54 2.52
C TYR A 7 12.58 3.31 1.37
N TRP A 8 12.42 2.80 0.15
CA TRP A 8 12.71 3.59 -1.04
C TRP A 8 11.87 4.89 -1.05
N LYS A 9 12.40 5.96 -1.64
CA LYS A 9 11.68 7.23 -1.86
C LYS A 9 10.68 7.15 -3.01
N ILE A 10 9.73 6.25 -2.83
CA ILE A 10 8.59 5.95 -3.69
C ILE A 10 7.41 5.65 -2.77
N ARG A 11 6.20 5.60 -3.31
CA ARG A 11 5.03 5.10 -2.57
C ARG A 11 5.20 3.62 -2.21
N GLY A 12 5.23 2.76 -3.24
CA GLY A 12 5.51 1.33 -3.15
C GLY A 12 4.78 0.62 -1.99
N LEU A 13 5.52 -0.16 -1.21
CA LEU A 13 4.99 -0.93 -0.08
C LEU A 13 4.87 -0.11 1.22
N ALA A 14 5.51 1.06 1.31
CA ALA A 14 5.51 1.86 2.52
C ALA A 14 4.37 2.89 2.59
N GLN A 15 3.76 3.26 1.46
CA GLN A 15 2.69 4.24 1.44
C GLN A 15 1.48 3.89 2.33
N PRO A 16 1.00 2.63 2.39
CA PRO A 16 -0.04 2.24 3.35
C PRO A 16 0.37 2.50 4.81
N ILE A 17 1.66 2.27 5.12
CA ILE A 17 2.21 2.49 6.46
C ILE A 17 2.27 3.99 6.76
N ARG A 18 2.71 4.83 5.80
CA ARG A 18 2.72 6.29 5.94
C ARG A 18 1.32 6.86 6.19
N LEU A 19 0.34 6.42 5.40
CA LEU A 19 -1.07 6.80 5.57
C LEU A 19 -1.56 6.45 6.98
N MET A 20 -1.21 5.26 7.47
CA MET A 20 -1.61 4.80 8.80
C MET A 20 -0.91 5.55 9.94
N LEU A 21 0.40 5.80 9.84
CA LEU A 21 1.14 6.60 10.82
C LEU A 21 0.56 8.02 10.92
N LYS A 22 0.24 8.63 9.77
CA LYS A 22 -0.39 9.96 9.73
C LYS A 22 -1.81 9.95 10.28
N TYR A 23 -2.61 8.94 9.96
CA TYR A 23 -3.94 8.77 10.56
C TYR A 23 -3.89 8.64 12.09
N CYS A 24 -2.92 7.90 12.61
CA CYS A 24 -2.71 7.72 14.05
C CYS A 24 -1.99 8.91 14.72
N ASN A 25 -1.67 9.97 13.98
CA ASN A 25 -0.92 11.13 14.44
C ASN A 25 0.41 10.75 15.14
N ILE A 26 1.12 9.79 14.55
CA ILE A 26 2.41 9.31 15.06
C ILE A 26 3.51 10.11 14.37
N GLU A 27 4.31 10.83 15.16
CA GLU A 27 5.56 11.42 14.70
C GLU A 27 6.60 10.31 14.43
N PHE A 28 7.20 10.29 13.25
CA PHE A 28 8.16 9.26 12.83
C PHE A 28 9.22 9.84 11.89
N GLU A 29 10.38 9.21 11.85
CA GLU A 29 11.40 9.45 10.82
C GLU A 29 11.09 8.60 9.58
N ASP A 30 10.86 9.23 8.43
CA ASP A 30 10.76 8.55 7.13
C ASP A 30 12.14 8.49 6.48
N LYS A 31 12.87 7.40 6.76
CA LYS A 31 14.22 7.19 6.23
C LYS A 31 14.15 6.71 4.79
N TYR A 32 14.47 7.64 3.89
CA TYR A 32 14.45 7.41 2.45
C TYR A 32 15.76 6.85 1.90
N TYR A 33 15.63 5.82 1.06
CA TYR A 33 16.68 5.34 0.18
C TYR A 33 16.34 5.68 -1.27
N GLU A 34 17.34 6.02 -2.08
CA GLU A 34 17.15 6.35 -3.49
C GLU A 34 18.03 5.48 -4.38
N CYS A 35 17.42 4.89 -5.40
CA CYS A 35 18.11 4.11 -6.41
C CYS A 35 18.90 5.06 -7.34
N GLY A 36 20.14 4.69 -7.66
CA GLY A 36 20.98 5.41 -8.61
C GLY A 36 20.35 5.51 -10.02
N PRO A 37 20.92 6.33 -10.91
CA PRO A 37 20.42 6.46 -12.28
C PRO A 37 20.63 5.18 -13.10
N ALA A 38 19.91 5.08 -14.21
CA ALA A 38 20.17 4.07 -15.24
C ALA A 38 21.58 4.27 -15.85
N PRO A 39 22.22 3.21 -16.36
CA PRO A 39 21.73 1.83 -16.42
C PRO A 39 21.99 1.03 -15.13
N ASP A 40 22.78 1.56 -14.19
CA ASP A 40 23.30 0.78 -13.05
C ASP A 40 22.27 0.55 -11.96
N PHE A 41 21.32 1.49 -11.77
CA PHE A 41 20.30 1.42 -10.73
C PHE A 41 20.88 1.04 -9.35
N SER A 42 21.98 1.69 -8.97
CA SER A 42 22.72 1.33 -7.75
C SER A 42 21.82 1.39 -6.51
N ARG A 43 21.89 0.33 -5.70
CA ARG A 43 21.18 0.20 -4.41
C ARG A 43 22.11 0.35 -3.22
N GLU A 44 23.32 0.84 -3.44
CA GLU A 44 24.40 0.88 -2.45
C GLU A 44 24.02 1.65 -1.18
N CYS A 45 23.21 2.72 -1.30
CA CYS A 45 22.68 3.48 -0.18
C CYS A 45 21.93 2.60 0.85
N TRP A 46 21.20 1.58 0.38
CA TRP A 46 20.54 0.62 1.23
C TRP A 46 21.47 -0.54 1.61
N LEU A 47 22.23 -1.07 0.64
CA LEU A 47 23.06 -2.27 0.86
C LEU A 47 24.13 -2.05 1.95
N LYS A 48 24.63 -0.83 2.12
CA LYS A 48 25.58 -0.47 3.20
C LYS A 48 24.97 -0.57 4.60
N GLU A 49 23.67 -0.30 4.72
CA GLU A 49 22.99 -0.29 6.02
C GLU A 49 22.24 -1.59 6.32
N LYS A 50 21.87 -2.36 5.28
CA LYS A 50 20.96 -3.50 5.35
C LYS A 50 21.20 -4.43 6.54
N PHE A 51 22.45 -4.80 6.81
CA PHE A 51 22.81 -5.75 7.87
C PHE A 51 23.27 -5.10 9.18
N THR A 52 23.17 -3.77 9.30
CA THR A 52 23.65 -3.00 10.47
C THR A 52 22.53 -2.62 11.44
N LEU A 53 21.27 -2.76 11.02
CA LEU A 53 20.09 -2.30 11.78
C LEU A 53 19.60 -3.31 12.85
N GLY A 54 20.16 -4.53 12.86
CA GLY A 54 19.74 -5.61 13.75
C GLY A 54 18.32 -6.12 13.46
N LEU A 55 17.92 -6.17 12.19
CA LEU A 55 16.68 -6.77 11.72
C LEU A 55 16.86 -8.28 11.59
N ASP A 56 15.90 -9.10 12.05
CA ASP A 56 15.95 -10.56 11.91
C ASP A 56 15.94 -11.00 10.43
N PHE A 57 15.12 -10.32 9.62
CA PHE A 57 15.02 -10.54 8.18
C PHE A 57 15.23 -9.22 7.43
N PRO A 58 16.49 -8.80 7.18
CA PRO A 58 16.81 -7.51 6.58
C PRO A 58 16.14 -7.28 5.22
N ASN A 59 15.16 -6.37 5.18
CA ASN A 59 14.38 -6.05 3.98
C ASN A 59 13.78 -4.64 4.07
N LEU A 60 13.23 -4.15 2.96
CA LEU A 60 12.47 -2.91 2.87
C LEU A 60 10.99 -3.21 2.54
N PRO A 61 10.01 -2.56 3.20
CA PRO A 61 10.20 -1.61 4.29
C PRO A 61 10.62 -2.30 5.60
N TYR A 62 11.30 -1.53 6.44
CA TYR A 62 11.50 -1.85 7.85
C TYR A 62 10.88 -0.78 8.74
N TYR A 63 10.56 -1.15 9.98
CA TYR A 63 10.04 -0.25 11.00
C TYR A 63 10.72 -0.54 12.35
N ILE A 64 11.26 0.49 12.99
CA ILE A 64 11.94 0.40 14.28
C ILE A 64 11.22 1.30 15.28
N ASP A 65 10.66 0.72 16.34
CA ASP A 65 9.95 1.40 17.44
C ASP A 65 10.51 0.90 18.78
N GLY A 66 11.54 1.58 19.28
CA GLY A 66 12.30 1.13 20.45
C GLY A 66 12.99 -0.21 20.18
N ASP A 67 12.69 -1.22 20.99
CA ASP A 67 13.24 -2.57 20.84
C ASP A 67 12.53 -3.40 19.75
N VAL A 68 11.37 -2.93 19.26
CA VAL A 68 10.63 -3.61 18.20
C VAL A 68 11.24 -3.28 16.85
N LYS A 69 11.72 -4.31 16.15
CA LYS A 69 12.36 -4.21 14.84
C LYS A 69 11.67 -5.13 13.84
N LEU A 70 10.93 -4.56 12.91
CA LEU A 70 10.08 -5.32 11.99
C LEU A 70 10.47 -5.07 10.54
N THR A 71 10.33 -6.10 9.72
CA THR A 71 10.22 -6.01 8.26
C THR A 71 8.89 -6.64 7.84
N GLN A 72 8.61 -6.71 6.53
CA GLN A 72 7.32 -7.10 5.93
C GLN A 72 6.23 -6.06 6.16
N SER A 73 5.78 -5.42 5.07
CA SER A 73 4.83 -4.31 5.14
C SER A 73 3.52 -4.64 5.86
N ARG A 74 2.99 -5.86 5.65
CA ARG A 74 1.76 -6.33 6.32
C ARG A 74 1.96 -6.54 7.82
N ALA A 75 3.12 -7.03 8.24
CA ALA A 75 3.44 -7.20 9.66
C ALA A 75 3.61 -5.84 10.37
N ILE A 76 4.22 -4.87 9.68
CA ILE A 76 4.34 -3.49 10.18
C ILE A 76 2.96 -2.84 10.34
N LEU A 77 2.09 -2.93 9.32
CA LEU A 77 0.70 -2.46 9.38
C LEU A 77 -0.06 -3.11 10.54
N HIS A 78 0.06 -4.43 10.70
CA HIS A 78 -0.59 -5.15 11.79
C HIS A 78 -0.07 -4.71 13.16
N TYR A 79 1.25 -4.53 13.35
CA TYR A 79 1.82 -4.04 14.60
C TYR A 79 1.29 -2.66 14.99
N ILE A 80 1.31 -1.70 14.07
CA ILE A 80 0.76 -0.35 14.29
C ILE A 80 -0.74 -0.46 14.56
N GLY A 81 -1.45 -1.30 13.80
CA GLY A 81 -2.88 -1.50 13.98
C GLY A 81 -3.24 -2.02 15.35
N LYS A 82 -2.47 -2.99 15.87
CA LYS A 82 -2.70 -3.55 17.19
C LYS A 82 -2.49 -2.51 18.29
N LYS A 83 -1.45 -1.67 18.17
CA LYS A 83 -1.14 -0.60 19.13
C LYS A 83 -2.20 0.51 19.15
N HIS A 84 -2.94 0.68 18.05
CA HIS A 84 -3.90 1.77 17.87
C HIS A 84 -5.35 1.34 17.64
N GLY A 85 -5.69 0.06 17.88
CA GLY A 85 -7.06 -0.44 17.81
C GLY A 85 -7.64 -0.58 16.39
N LEU A 86 -6.79 -0.80 15.38
CA LEU A 86 -7.14 -0.91 13.95
C LEU A 86 -7.03 -2.34 13.41
N CYS A 87 -7.25 -3.36 14.26
CA CYS A 87 -7.22 -4.78 13.87
C CYS A 87 -8.60 -5.45 13.83
N GLY A 88 -9.68 -4.68 14.03
CA GLY A 88 -11.01 -5.23 14.30
C GLY A 88 -11.24 -5.42 15.80
N LYS A 89 -12.48 -5.18 16.25
CA LYS A 89 -12.92 -5.20 17.66
C LYS A 89 -13.48 -6.55 18.08
N THR A 90 -13.99 -7.34 17.14
CA THR A 90 -14.53 -8.69 17.38
C THR A 90 -13.72 -9.73 16.63
N ASP A 91 -13.85 -11.00 17.00
CA ASP A 91 -13.22 -12.11 16.29
C ASP A 91 -13.65 -12.17 14.82
N GLU A 92 -14.90 -11.81 14.53
CA GLU A 92 -15.41 -11.73 13.15
C GLU A 92 -14.74 -10.59 12.36
N GLU A 93 -14.62 -9.40 12.95
CA GLU A 93 -13.91 -8.28 12.32
C GLU A 93 -12.43 -8.64 12.10
N GLN A 94 -11.76 -9.23 13.09
CA GLN A 94 -10.36 -9.67 12.98
C GLN A 94 -10.17 -10.70 11.86
N LEU A 95 -11.07 -11.68 11.73
CA LEU A 95 -11.04 -12.65 10.65
C LEU A 95 -11.19 -11.98 9.27
N LYS A 96 -12.12 -11.02 9.14
CA LYS A 96 -12.30 -10.25 7.89
C LYS A 96 -11.08 -9.39 7.57
N VAL A 97 -10.46 -8.76 8.57
CA VAL A 97 -9.23 -7.99 8.41
C VAL A 97 -8.12 -8.88 7.85
N CYS A 98 -7.92 -10.09 8.41
CA CYS A 98 -6.94 -11.05 7.90
C CYS A 98 -7.23 -11.45 6.45
N LEU A 99 -8.46 -11.91 6.18
CA LEU A 99 -8.89 -12.32 4.83
C LEU A 99 -8.65 -11.23 3.79
N MET A 100 -9.10 -10.01 4.08
CA MET A 100 -9.00 -8.90 3.14
C MET A 100 -7.56 -8.42 2.98
N THR A 101 -6.74 -8.48 4.02
CA THR A 101 -5.31 -8.15 3.92
C THR A 101 -4.61 -9.06 2.91
N ASP A 102 -4.91 -10.35 2.91
CA ASP A 102 -4.29 -11.30 1.99
C ASP A 102 -4.86 -11.20 0.57
N GLU A 103 -6.18 -11.04 0.41
CA GLU A 103 -6.80 -10.85 -0.91
C GLU A 103 -6.32 -9.57 -1.62
N VAL A 104 -6.14 -8.48 -0.86
CA VAL A 104 -5.54 -7.23 -1.33
C VAL A 104 -4.05 -7.43 -1.63
N GLY A 105 -3.39 -8.28 -0.85
CA GLY A 105 -2.02 -8.71 -1.06
C GLY A 105 -1.78 -9.39 -2.41
N ASP A 106 -2.67 -10.30 -2.79
CA ASP A 106 -2.63 -10.96 -4.10
C ASP A 106 -2.89 -9.96 -5.23
N PHE A 107 -3.83 -9.04 -5.03
CA PHE A 107 -4.11 -7.99 -6.01
C PHE A 107 -2.87 -7.10 -6.25
N ARG A 108 -2.21 -6.67 -5.18
CA ARG A 108 -0.96 -5.91 -5.28
C ARG A 108 0.16 -6.70 -5.94
N SER A 109 0.27 -7.99 -5.65
CA SER A 109 1.31 -8.84 -6.23
C SER A 109 1.13 -9.01 -7.74
N ALA A 110 -0.11 -9.18 -8.20
CA ALA A 110 -0.44 -9.18 -9.63
C ALA A 110 -0.08 -7.84 -10.30
N PHE A 111 -0.42 -6.70 -9.67
CA PHE A 111 -0.06 -5.38 -10.18
C PHE A 111 1.46 -5.17 -10.23
N THR A 112 2.18 -5.61 -9.19
CA THR A 112 3.64 -5.52 -9.16
C THR A 112 4.28 -6.35 -10.28
N ARG A 113 3.74 -7.54 -10.56
CA ARG A 113 4.22 -8.39 -11.65
C ARG A 113 4.09 -7.72 -13.01
N ILE A 114 3.00 -7.00 -13.29
CA ILE A 114 2.89 -6.26 -14.56
C ILE A 114 3.87 -5.08 -14.62
N CYS A 115 4.05 -4.33 -13.51
CA CYS A 115 4.96 -3.19 -13.50
C CYS A 115 6.45 -3.55 -13.65
N TYR A 116 6.87 -4.75 -13.24
CA TYR A 116 8.29 -5.15 -13.22
C TYR A 116 8.63 -6.36 -14.10
N GLY A 117 7.66 -7.18 -14.47
CA GLY A 117 7.90 -8.48 -15.11
C GLY A 117 8.19 -8.42 -16.60
N ALA A 118 7.97 -7.27 -17.25
CA ALA A 118 8.17 -7.11 -18.67
C ALA A 118 9.64 -6.80 -19.01
N PRO A 119 10.29 -7.55 -19.93
CA PRO A 119 11.69 -7.33 -20.31
C PRO A 119 11.90 -6.03 -21.10
N SER A 120 10.86 -5.54 -21.79
CA SER A 120 10.90 -4.30 -22.59
C SER A 120 9.62 -3.49 -22.40
N VAL A 121 9.57 -2.30 -22.98
CA VAL A 121 8.36 -1.46 -22.97
C VAL A 121 7.27 -2.08 -23.83
N GLU A 122 7.62 -2.66 -24.97
CA GLU A 122 6.69 -3.33 -25.89
C GLU A 122 6.04 -4.55 -25.21
N ALA A 123 6.83 -5.35 -24.49
CA ALA A 123 6.32 -6.47 -23.71
C ALA A 123 5.39 -6.00 -22.58
N PHE A 124 5.71 -4.86 -21.95
CA PHE A 124 4.85 -4.27 -20.92
C PHE A 124 3.49 -3.84 -21.50
N GLU A 125 3.47 -3.15 -22.63
CA GLU A 125 2.22 -2.72 -23.28
C GLU A 125 1.36 -3.93 -23.69
N SER A 126 1.96 -5.01 -24.18
CA SER A 126 1.24 -6.26 -24.46
C SER A 126 0.65 -6.89 -23.19
N MET A 127 1.46 -7.05 -22.14
CA MET A 127 0.99 -7.63 -20.87
C MET A 127 -0.06 -6.76 -20.19
N LYS A 128 -0.02 -5.44 -20.40
CA LYS A 128 -0.98 -4.48 -19.85
C LYS A 128 -2.38 -4.70 -20.43
N VAL A 129 -2.50 -5.05 -21.70
CA VAL A 129 -3.80 -5.38 -22.33
C VAL A 129 -4.45 -6.55 -21.59
N ASP A 130 -3.72 -7.66 -21.42
CA ASP A 130 -4.24 -8.85 -20.73
C ASP A 130 -4.57 -8.55 -19.26
N TYR A 131 -3.71 -7.78 -18.58
CA TYR A 131 -3.95 -7.37 -17.20
C TYR A 131 -5.25 -6.58 -17.09
N LEU A 132 -5.47 -5.58 -17.96
CA LEU A 132 -6.67 -4.76 -17.96
C LEU A 132 -7.94 -5.56 -18.29
N ALA A 133 -7.85 -6.58 -19.15
CA ALA A 133 -8.95 -7.50 -19.40
C ALA A 133 -9.35 -8.29 -18.14
N SER A 134 -8.38 -8.67 -17.31
CA SER A 134 -8.64 -9.37 -16.03
C SER A 134 -9.00 -8.46 -14.86
N LEU A 135 -8.61 -7.18 -14.93
CA LEU A 135 -8.81 -6.20 -13.87
C LEU A 135 -10.29 -6.01 -13.55
N ASP A 136 -11.13 -6.00 -14.57
CA ASP A 136 -12.59 -5.84 -14.44
C ASP A 136 -13.22 -6.88 -13.51
N GLY A 137 -12.87 -8.16 -13.73
CA GLY A 137 -13.34 -9.26 -12.89
C GLY A 137 -12.80 -9.19 -11.45
N LYS A 138 -11.57 -8.68 -11.25
CA LYS A 138 -11.02 -8.48 -9.91
C LYS A 138 -11.72 -7.33 -9.17
N LEU A 139 -11.94 -6.20 -9.82
CA LEU A 139 -12.67 -5.06 -9.24
C LEU A 139 -14.13 -5.42 -8.96
N GLN A 140 -14.79 -6.19 -9.85
CA GLN A 140 -16.15 -6.68 -9.62
C GLN A 140 -16.25 -7.52 -8.33
N ARG A 141 -15.28 -8.39 -8.05
CA ARG A 141 -15.28 -9.18 -6.80
C ARG A 141 -15.17 -8.31 -5.56
N PHE A 142 -14.36 -7.25 -5.58
CA PHE A 142 -14.29 -6.31 -4.45
C PHE A 142 -15.57 -5.48 -4.31
N GLU A 143 -16.14 -5.02 -5.43
CA GLU A 143 -17.43 -4.33 -5.45
C GLU A 143 -18.54 -5.20 -4.84
N ASP A 144 -18.63 -6.47 -5.25
CA ASP A 144 -19.62 -7.42 -4.74
C ASP A 144 -19.42 -7.72 -3.26
N TYR A 145 -18.16 -7.82 -2.82
CA TYR A 145 -17.82 -7.96 -1.40
C TYR A 145 -18.31 -6.75 -0.58
N LEU A 146 -18.06 -5.53 -1.05
CA LEU A 146 -18.52 -4.31 -0.36
C LEU A 146 -20.05 -4.21 -0.36
N LYS A 147 -20.73 -4.54 -1.46
CA LYS A 147 -22.20 -4.59 -1.52
C LYS A 147 -22.78 -5.59 -0.52
N LYS A 148 -22.21 -6.79 -0.48
CA LYS A 148 -22.67 -7.86 0.43
C LYS A 148 -22.54 -7.46 1.91
N ASN A 149 -21.51 -6.69 2.25
CA ASN A 149 -21.21 -6.31 3.63
C ASN A 149 -21.69 -4.89 4.00
N GLU A 150 -22.41 -4.19 3.12
CA GLU A 150 -22.80 -2.79 3.34
C GLU A 150 -23.64 -2.59 4.62
N SER A 151 -24.50 -3.55 4.97
CA SER A 151 -25.29 -3.49 6.20
C SER A 151 -24.45 -3.67 7.47
N VAL A 152 -23.23 -4.21 7.36
CA VAL A 152 -22.29 -4.41 8.47
C VAL A 152 -21.42 -3.17 8.64
N GLY A 153 -21.18 -2.40 7.58
CA GLY A 153 -20.47 -1.14 7.65
C GLY A 153 -19.79 -0.76 6.35
N LYS A 154 -19.09 0.37 6.40
CA LYS A 154 -18.49 1.02 5.22
C LYS A 154 -17.04 0.60 4.94
N TRP A 155 -16.39 -0.11 5.88
CA TRP A 155 -15.00 -0.55 5.76
C TRP A 155 -14.91 -2.05 5.47
N LEU A 156 -13.72 -2.52 5.09
CA LEU A 156 -13.51 -3.90 4.66
C LEU A 156 -13.93 -4.96 5.69
N ALA A 157 -13.80 -4.63 6.98
CA ALA A 157 -14.10 -5.54 8.08
C ALA A 157 -15.44 -5.24 8.78
N GLY A 158 -16.10 -4.11 8.48
CA GLY A 158 -17.34 -3.71 9.13
C GLY A 158 -17.42 -2.20 9.36
N GLU A 159 -17.89 -1.79 10.54
CA GLU A 159 -18.11 -0.38 10.88
C GLU A 159 -16.82 0.40 11.13
N ASN A 160 -15.78 -0.30 11.57
CA ASN A 160 -14.54 0.30 12.06
C ASN A 160 -13.41 0.22 11.02
N LEU A 161 -12.66 1.31 10.90
CA LEU A 161 -11.48 1.36 10.04
C LEU A 161 -10.42 0.39 10.58
N SER A 162 -9.74 -0.32 9.69
CA SER A 162 -8.68 -1.27 10.02
C SER A 162 -7.42 -1.03 9.19
N TYR A 163 -6.31 -1.67 9.55
CA TYR A 163 -5.07 -1.58 8.78
C TYR A 163 -5.20 -2.13 7.34
N ALA A 164 -6.17 -3.03 7.09
CA ALA A 164 -6.45 -3.55 5.76
C ALA A 164 -6.97 -2.46 4.81
N ASP A 165 -7.71 -1.47 5.34
CA ASP A 165 -8.29 -0.39 4.56
C ASP A 165 -7.21 0.53 3.96
N PHE A 166 -6.16 0.82 4.72
CA PHE A 166 -4.99 1.58 4.23
C PHE A 166 -4.26 0.86 3.10
N TYR A 167 -4.16 -0.47 3.21
CA TYR A 167 -3.52 -1.31 2.22
C TYR A 167 -4.33 -1.39 0.92
N PHE A 168 -5.66 -1.45 1.05
CA PHE A 168 -6.59 -1.50 -0.06
C PHE A 168 -6.73 -0.16 -0.79
N TYR A 169 -6.88 0.94 -0.05
CA TYR A 169 -6.91 2.29 -0.61
C TYR A 169 -5.71 2.52 -1.54
N GLU A 170 -4.49 2.23 -1.05
CA GLU A 170 -3.28 2.48 -1.82
C GLU A 170 -3.24 1.71 -3.14
N ILE A 171 -3.66 0.44 -3.13
CA ILE A 171 -3.65 -0.34 -4.38
C ILE A 171 -4.76 0.11 -5.32
N LEU A 172 -5.93 0.53 -4.84
CA LEU A 172 -6.96 1.12 -5.69
C LEU A 172 -6.49 2.44 -6.31
N ASP A 173 -5.79 3.28 -5.55
CA ASP A 173 -5.25 4.54 -6.07
C ASP A 173 -4.19 4.31 -7.16
N HIS A 174 -3.30 3.32 -6.97
CA HIS A 174 -2.40 2.88 -8.03
C HIS A 174 -3.14 2.50 -9.32
N HIS A 175 -4.30 1.85 -9.21
CA HIS A 175 -5.10 1.46 -10.38
C HIS A 175 -5.81 2.65 -11.04
N ARG A 176 -6.29 3.64 -10.28
CA ARG A 176 -6.81 4.90 -10.84
C ARG A 176 -5.77 5.60 -11.71
N ILE A 177 -4.51 5.56 -11.27
CA ILE A 177 -3.38 6.15 -11.99
C ILE A 177 -2.96 5.28 -13.18
N PHE A 178 -3.01 3.95 -13.05
CA PHE A 178 -2.67 3.00 -14.12
C PHE A 178 -3.66 3.00 -15.28
N LYS A 179 -4.95 3.10 -14.95
CA LYS A 179 -6.06 3.18 -15.90
C LYS A 179 -7.10 4.15 -15.35
N GLU A 180 -7.08 5.36 -15.87
CA GLU A 180 -8.09 6.37 -15.59
C GLU A 180 -9.49 5.81 -15.88
N GLY A 181 -10.43 6.12 -14.98
CA GLY A 181 -11.83 5.67 -15.06
C GLY A 181 -12.07 4.20 -14.73
N CYS A 182 -11.05 3.41 -14.32
CA CYS A 182 -11.25 1.98 -14.04
C CYS A 182 -12.22 1.69 -12.88
N LEU A 183 -12.46 2.67 -12.00
CA LEU A 183 -13.37 2.52 -10.86
C LEU A 183 -14.79 3.07 -11.11
N ASP A 184 -15.01 3.84 -12.19
CA ASP A 184 -16.21 4.70 -12.32
C ASP A 184 -17.54 3.94 -12.33
N LYS A 185 -17.54 2.70 -12.83
CA LYS A 185 -18.73 1.84 -12.84
C LYS A 185 -19.00 1.11 -11.52
N TYR A 186 -18.03 1.12 -10.61
CA TYR A 186 -18.09 0.42 -9.32
C TYR A 186 -18.42 1.43 -8.23
N THR A 187 -19.71 1.56 -7.92
CA THR A 187 -20.21 2.63 -7.06
C THR A 187 -19.76 2.47 -5.61
N LYS A 188 -19.64 1.23 -5.10
CA LYS A 188 -19.12 1.01 -3.74
C LYS A 188 -17.62 1.28 -3.66
N LEU A 189 -16.83 0.84 -4.64
CA LEU A 189 -15.39 1.15 -4.67
C LEU A 189 -15.13 2.65 -4.76
N THR A 190 -15.87 3.36 -5.61
CA THR A 190 -15.74 4.82 -5.74
C THR A 190 -16.13 5.54 -4.46
N ALA A 191 -17.24 5.13 -3.82
CA ALA A 191 -17.67 5.68 -2.54
C ALA A 191 -16.68 5.36 -1.41
N TYR A 192 -16.08 4.16 -1.42
CA TYR A 192 -15.08 3.73 -0.46
C TYR A 192 -13.82 4.60 -0.53
N MET A 193 -13.28 4.82 -1.74
CA MET A 193 -12.12 5.69 -1.97
C MET A 193 -12.39 7.11 -1.44
N LYS A 194 -13.54 7.68 -1.80
CA LYS A 194 -13.94 9.01 -1.32
C LYS A 194 -14.04 9.05 0.21
N THR A 195 -14.68 8.05 0.82
CA THR A 195 -14.84 7.97 2.27
C THR A 195 -13.49 7.90 2.99
N PHE A 196 -12.52 7.18 2.43
CA PHE A 196 -11.16 7.11 2.95
C PHE A 196 -10.42 8.46 2.82
N GLU A 197 -10.50 9.09 1.65
CA GLU A 197 -9.89 10.40 1.37
C GLU A 197 -10.49 11.54 2.21
N GLU A 198 -11.72 11.39 2.69
CA GLU A 198 -12.40 12.36 3.55
C GLU A 198 -12.06 12.23 5.05
N LEU A 199 -11.34 11.18 5.46
CA LEU A 199 -10.82 11.08 6.83
C LEU A 199 -9.91 12.29 7.11
N PRO A 200 -10.15 13.10 8.17
CA PRO A 200 -9.47 14.39 8.34
C PRO A 200 -7.94 14.34 8.23
N ALA A 201 -7.31 13.41 8.95
CA ALA A 201 -5.86 13.23 8.92
C ALA A 201 -5.33 12.74 7.56
N ILE A 202 -6.11 11.93 6.83
CA ILE A 202 -5.74 11.49 5.48
C ILE A 202 -5.87 12.64 4.50
N LYS A 203 -6.99 13.36 4.53
CA LYS A 203 -7.23 14.53 3.69
C LYS A 203 -6.13 15.57 3.83
N GLU A 204 -5.74 15.87 5.06
CA GLU A 204 -4.63 16.78 5.37
C GLU A 204 -3.30 16.25 4.82
N TYR A 205 -2.98 14.98 5.09
CA TYR A 205 -1.74 14.37 4.61
C TYR A 205 -1.65 14.35 3.09
N LEU A 206 -2.71 13.95 2.37
CA LEU A 206 -2.74 13.92 0.90
C LEU A 206 -2.55 15.30 0.26
N ALA A 207 -2.94 16.38 0.96
CA ALA A 207 -2.73 17.76 0.53
C ALA A 207 -1.33 18.31 0.88
N SER A 208 -0.60 17.65 1.79
CA SER A 208 0.70 18.10 2.26
C SER A 208 1.84 17.86 1.26
N LYS A 209 2.98 18.54 1.49
CA LYS A 209 4.22 18.31 0.71
C LYS A 209 4.90 16.98 1.04
N GLU A 210 4.52 16.34 2.15
CA GLU A 210 5.08 15.06 2.60
C GLU A 210 4.47 13.88 1.85
N PHE A 211 3.29 14.05 1.26
CA PHE A 211 2.67 13.00 0.46
C PHE A 211 3.42 12.83 -0.88
N LEU A 212 3.96 11.63 -1.08
CA LEU A 212 4.58 11.25 -2.34
C LEU A 212 3.49 10.97 -3.38
N LYS A 213 3.21 11.94 -4.26
CA LYS A 213 2.33 11.70 -5.42
C LYS A 213 2.93 10.67 -6.38
N TYR A 214 4.24 10.75 -6.59
CA TYR A 214 5.08 9.87 -7.41
C TYR A 214 6.50 9.84 -6.82
N PRO A 215 7.34 8.83 -7.12
CA PRO A 215 7.05 7.65 -7.96
C PRO A 215 6.15 6.63 -7.25
N LEU A 216 5.34 5.88 -8.01
CA LEU A 216 4.57 4.75 -7.47
C LEU A 216 5.48 3.56 -7.18
N ASN A 217 6.39 3.29 -8.12
CA ASN A 217 7.32 2.16 -8.14
C ASN A 217 8.76 2.66 -8.27
N ASN A 218 9.72 1.76 -8.06
CA ASN A 218 11.14 2.05 -8.25
C ASN A 218 11.46 2.31 -9.74
N LYS A 219 12.54 3.05 -10.03
CA LYS A 219 13.07 3.41 -11.37
C LYS A 219 13.18 2.24 -12.37
N ILE A 220 13.33 1.02 -11.85
CA ILE A 220 13.44 -0.20 -12.67
C ILE A 220 12.09 -0.61 -13.28
N ALA A 221 10.96 -0.18 -12.70
CA ALA A 221 9.62 -0.53 -13.17
C ALA A 221 9.30 0.11 -14.53
N LYS A 222 8.54 -0.61 -15.35
CA LYS A 222 7.98 -0.11 -16.62
C LYS A 222 6.79 0.83 -16.44
N PHE A 223 6.21 0.86 -15.23
CA PHE A 223 5.13 1.79 -14.89
C PHE A 223 5.33 2.41 -13.52
N GLY A 224 5.13 3.73 -13.44
CA GLY A 224 5.16 4.48 -12.19
C GLY A 224 6.55 4.63 -11.56
N GLY A 225 7.61 4.20 -12.25
CA GLY A 225 9.00 4.54 -11.92
C GLY A 225 9.40 5.86 -12.58
N ASN A 226 10.22 6.67 -11.90
CA ASN A 226 10.82 7.91 -12.41
C ASN A 226 12.23 8.07 -11.84
#